data_AF-I3E856-F1
#
_entry.id   AF-I3E856-F1
#
_cell.length_a   1.000
_cell.length_b   1.000
_cell.length_c   1.000
_cell.angle_alpha   90.00
_cell.angle_beta   90.00
_cell.angle_gamma   90.00
#
_symmetry.space_group_name_H-M   'P 1'
#
loop_
_entity.id
_entity.type
_entity.pdbx_description
1 polymer ?
#
loop_
_entity_poly.entity_id
_entity_poly.type
_entity_poly.pdbx_seq_one_letter_code
_entity_poly.pdbx_strand_id
1 'polypeptide(L)' 'MALSYSEFKKKEIKQEGKIEVLREMINDGKSLEDIRHMNKYLKLPEEVKE' A
#
# COMPACT_ATOMS: atom_id res chain seq x y z
N MET A 1 1.84 -8.41 22.58
CA MET A 1 2.40 -7.07 22.87
C MET A 1 1.61 -6.06 22.04
N ALA A 2 0.77 -5.24 22.66
CA ALA A 2 0.00 -4.22 21.96
C ALA A 2 0.93 -3.06 21.57
N LEU A 3 0.83 -2.59 20.33
CA LEU A 3 1.60 -1.43 19.86
C LEU A 3 1.17 -0.19 20.63
N SER A 4 2.12 0.68 20.98
CA SER A 4 1.78 1.99 21.51
C SER A 4 1.04 2.82 20.44
N TYR A 5 0.20 3.76 20.87
CA TYR A 5 -0.58 4.61 19.96
C TYR A 5 0.28 5.32 18.91
N SER A 6 1.49 5.73 19.27
CA SER A 6 2.45 6.39 18.37
C SER A 6 3.03 5.42 17.33
N GLU A 7 3.27 4.16 17.69
CA GLU A 7 3.69 3.11 16.75
C GLU A 7 2.57 2.71 15.80
N PHE A 8 1.32 2.69 16.28
CA PHE A 8 0.14 2.45 15.46
C PHE A 8 -0.04 3.54 14.40
N LYS A 9 -0.06 4.82 14.81
CA LYS A 9 -0.11 5.98 13.90
C LYS A 9 0.99 5.97 12.85
N LYS A 10 2.23 5.65 13.23
CA LYS A 10 3.35 5.54 12.29
C LYS A 10 3.16 4.42 11.26
N LYS A 11 2.50 3.32 11.64
CA LYS A 11 2.17 2.24 10.70
C LYS A 11 1.03 2.61 9.76
N GLU A 12 -0.01 3.31 10.24
CA GLU A 12 -1.10 3.80 9.40
C GLU A 12 -0.62 4.78 8.34
N ILE A 13 0.15 5.81 8.74
CA ILE A 13 0.72 6.80 7.79
C ILE A 13 1.60 6.12 6.73
N LYS A 14 2.36 5.10 7.13
CA LYS A 14 3.17 4.30 6.20
C LYS A 14 2.34 3.44 5.25
N GLN A 15 1.11 3.07 5.60
CA GLN A 15 0.21 2.36 4.69
C GLN A 15 -0.49 3.34 3.74
N GLU A 16 -0.92 4.51 4.22
CA GLU A 16 -1.53 5.55 3.39
C GLU A 16 -0.59 6.00 2.27
N GLY A 17 0.68 6.28 2.57
CA GLY A 17 1.66 6.67 1.54
C GLY A 17 1.94 5.57 0.51
N LYS A 18 1.77 4.30 0.85
CA LYS A 18 1.90 3.19 -0.11
C LYS A 18 0.72 3.11 -1.07
N ILE A 19 -0.49 3.39 -0.56
CA ILE A 19 -1.71 3.44 -1.37
C ILE A 19 -1.65 4.63 -2.32
N GLU A 20 -1.13 5.77 -1.87
CA GLU A 20 -0.95 6.96 -2.71
C GLU A 20 -0.05 6.69 -3.92
N VAL A 21 1.09 6.01 -3.72
CA VAL A 21 1.97 5.59 -4.83
C VAL A 21 1.24 4.72 -5.86
N LEU A 22 0.41 3.77 -5.43
CA LEU A 22 -0.37 2.94 -6.36
C LEU A 22 -1.44 3.76 -7.11
N ARG A 23 -2.06 4.75 -6.46
CA ARG A 23 -3.02 5.67 -7.09
C ARG A 23 -2.34 6.54 -8.14
N GLU A 24 -1.16 7.08 -7.85
CA GLU A 24 -0.35 7.83 -8.82
C GLU A 24 -0.01 6.96 -10.03
N MET A 25 0.42 5.71 -9.82
CA MET A 25 0.71 4.79 -10.92
C MET A 25 -0.52 4.49 -11.79
N ILE A 26 -1.71 4.38 -11.19
CA ILE A 26 -2.98 4.23 -11.94
C ILE A 26 -3.27 5.49 -12.76
N ASN A 27 -3.11 6.67 -12.17
CA ASN A 27 -3.33 7.95 -12.84
C ASN A 27 -2.33 8.19 -13.99
N ASP A 28 -1.09 7.73 -13.83
CA ASP A 28 -0.04 7.76 -14.85
C ASP A 28 -0.28 6.76 -15.98
N GLY A 29 -1.33 5.93 -15.89
CA GLY A 29 -1.66 4.91 -16.88
C GLY A 29 -0.65 3.78 -16.93
N LYS A 30 0.06 3.49 -15.82
CA LYS A 30 0.97 2.35 -15.73
C LYS A 30 0.22 1.05 -15.94
N SER A 31 0.95 0.02 -16.41
CA SER A 31 0.35 -1.27 -16.66
C SER A 31 -0.13 -1.93 -15.36
N LEU A 32 -1.15 -2.78 -15.47
CA LEU A 32 -1.63 -3.58 -14.33
C LEU A 32 -0.56 -4.55 -13.81
N GLU A 33 0.44 -4.91 -14.62
CA GLU A 33 1.59 -5.70 -14.18
C GLU A 33 2.54 -4.88 -13.31
N ASP A 34 2.85 -3.64 -13.71
CA ASP A 34 3.69 -2.74 -12.91
C ASP A 34 3.04 -2.42 -11.55
N ILE A 35 1.73 -2.16 -11.55
CA ILE A 35 0.95 -1.88 -10.34
C ILE A 35 0.95 -3.13 -9.43
N ARG A 36 0.77 -4.33 -9.97
CA ARG A 36 0.83 -5.59 -9.20
C ARG A 36 2.22 -5.85 -8.64
N HIS A 37 3.27 -5.61 -9.42
CA HIS A 37 4.65 -5.75 -8.97
C HIS A 37 4.97 -4.78 -7.82
N MET A 38 4.52 -3.52 -7.95
CA MET A 38 4.66 -2.52 -6.90
C MET A 38 3.86 -2.89 -5.65
N ASN A 39 2.61 -3.35 -5.80
CA ASN A 39 1.78 -3.79 -4.68
C ASN A 39 2.47 -4.89 -3.85
N LYS A 40 3.09 -5.87 -4.53
CA LYS A 40 3.89 -6.93 -3.90
C LYS A 40 5.14 -6.39 -3.20
N TYR A 41 5.87 -5.47 -3.84
CA TYR A 41 7.05 -4.82 -3.23
C TYR A 41 6.68 -4.05 -1.96
N LEU A 42 5.55 -3.34 -1.99
CA LEU A 42 5.01 -2.58 -0.86
C LEU A 42 4.45 -3.49 0.25
N LYS A 43 4.32 -4.80 -0.01
CA LYS A 43 3.73 -5.81 0.89
C LYS A 43 2.38 -5.35 1.43
N LEU A 44 1.60 -4.67 0.59
CA LEU A 44 0.24 -4.35 0.93
C LEU A 44 -0.57 -5.65 0.90
N PRO A 45 -1.51 -5.84 1.84
CA PRO A 45 -2.41 -6.97 1.75
C PRO A 45 -3.13 -6.89 0.40
N GLU A 46 -2.98 -7.91 -0.44
CA GLU A 46 -3.92 -8.11 -1.53
C GLU A 46 -5.26 -8.35 -0.83
N GLU A 47 -6.22 -7.41 -0.98
CA GLU A 47 -7.62 -7.72 -0.67
C GLU A 47 -8.02 -8.84 -1.62
N VAL A 48 -7.84 -10.08 -1.18
CA VAL A 48 -8.39 -11.25 -1.85
C VAL A 48 -9.89 -11.15 -1.65
N LYS A 49 -10.60 -10.67 -2.67
CA LYS A 49 -12.04 -10.90 -2.78
C LYS A 49 -12.25 -12.30 -3.36
N GLU A 50 -13.00 -13.08 -2.57
CA GLU A 50 -13.56 -14.43 -2.79
C GLU A 50 -12.60 -15.63 -2.75
#